data_AF-A0A8T6YG33-F1
#
_entry.id   AF-A0A8T6YG33-F1
#
_cell.length_a   1.000
_cell.length_b   1.000
_cell.length_c   1.000
_cell.angle_alpha   90.00
_cell.angle_beta   90.00
_cell.angle_gamma   90.00
#
_symmetry.space_group_name_H-M   'P 1'
#
loop_
_entity.id
_entity.type
_entity.pdbx_description
1 polymer ?
#
loop_
_entity_poly.entity_id
_entity_poly.type
_entity_poly.pdbx_seq_one_letter_code
_entity_poly.pdbx_strand_id
1 'polypeptide(L)' 'MLLKVEGRHGWTARYVREVNEKEETLRFYQEIYDDNSKLVEIHEKYPDDRGHKKIIEEKS' A
#
# COMPACT_ATOMS: atom_id res chain seq x y z
N MET A 1 -5.83 -10.39 3.85
CA MET A 1 -5.72 -10.74 2.41
C MET A 1 -4.66 -9.86 1.76
N LEU A 2 -3.85 -10.42 0.87
CA LEU A 2 -2.78 -9.72 0.15
C LEU A 2 -2.90 -9.98 -1.35
N LEU A 3 -2.81 -8.93 -2.16
CA LEU A 3 -2.74 -9.05 -3.62
C LEU A 3 -1.60 -8.19 -4.15
N LYS A 4 -0.66 -8.80 -4.87
CA LYS A 4 0.43 -8.10 -5.55
C LYS A 4 0.06 -7.93 -7.03
N VAL A 5 0.26 -6.74 -7.55
CA VAL A 5 0.04 -6.40 -8.96
C VAL A 5 1.31 -5.79 -9.50
N GLU A 6 1.85 -6.38 -10.56
CA GLU A 6 3.02 -5.86 -11.25
C GLU A 6 2.57 -4.80 -12.26
N GLY A 7 3.11 -3.58 -12.09
CA GLY A 7 2.85 -2.45 -12.96
C GLY A 7 3.74 -2.46 -14.20
N ARG A 8 3.52 -1.50 -15.08
CA ARG A 8 4.41 -1.26 -16.23
C ARG A 8 5.69 -0.56 -15.72
N HIS A 9 6.83 -0.90 -16.32
CA HIS A 9 8.15 -0.33 -15.98
C HIS A 9 8.73 -0.75 -14.62
N GLY A 10 8.43 -1.96 -14.13
CA GLY A 10 9.07 -2.53 -12.93
C GLY A 10 8.44 -2.10 -11.59
N TRP A 11 7.52 -1.15 -11.61
CA TRP A 11 6.77 -0.74 -10.43
C TRP A 11 5.83 -1.85 -9.96
N THR A 12 5.59 -1.92 -8.67
CA THR A 12 4.69 -2.92 -8.07
C THR A 12 3.68 -2.24 -7.16
N ALA A 13 2.42 -2.64 -7.24
CA ALA A 13 1.40 -2.31 -6.26
C ALA A 13 1.08 -3.52 -5.38
N ARG A 14 0.86 -3.30 -4.08
CA ARG A 14 0.39 -4.33 -3.15
C ARG A 14 -0.84 -3.83 -2.42
N TYR A 15 -1.93 -4.57 -2.54
CA TYR A 15 -3.15 -4.32 -1.79
C TYR A 15 -3.12 -5.15 -0.51
N VAL A 16 -3.32 -4.48 0.61
CA VAL A 16 -3.31 -5.07 1.94
C VAL A 16 -4.67 -4.86 2.59
N ARG A 17 -5.32 -5.97 2.94
CA ARG A 17 -6.52 -5.99 3.79
C ARG A 17 -6.17 -6.68 5.09
N GLU A 18 -6.14 -5.89 6.16
CA GLU A 18 -5.98 -6.39 7.53
C GLU A 18 -7.36 -6.67 8.12
N VAL A 19 -7.50 -7.83 8.76
CA VAL A 19 -8.73 -8.25 9.42
C VAL A 19 -8.43 -8.70 10.85
N ASN A 20 -9.42 -8.61 11.73
CA ASN A 20 -9.32 -9.19 13.07
C ASN A 20 -9.67 -10.69 13.06
N GLU A 21 -9.68 -11.31 14.25
CA GLU A 21 -10.02 -12.73 14.44
C GLU A 21 -11.44 -13.11 14.00
N LYS A 22 -12.32 -12.13 13.80
CA LYS A 22 -13.70 -12.30 13.31
C LYS A 22 -13.85 -11.98 11.82
N GLU A 23 -12.73 -11.84 11.10
CA GLU A 23 -12.67 -11.44 9.69
C GLU A 23 -13.20 -10.02 9.38
N GLU A 24 -13.41 -9.20 10.40
CA GLU A 24 -13.81 -7.80 10.22
C GLU A 24 -12.62 -7.00 9.72
N THR A 25 -12.82 -6.23 8.64
CA THR A 25 -11.77 -5.38 8.07
C THR A 25 -11.39 -4.30 9.06
N LEU A 26 -10.12 -4.29 9.47
CA LEU A 26 -9.53 -3.24 10.29
C LEU A 26 -8.96 -2.13 9.41
N ARG A 27 -8.26 -2.50 8.34
CA ARG A 27 -7.60 -1.58 7.41
C ARG A 27 -7.61 -2.12 6.00
N PHE A 28 -7.72 -1.20 5.05
CA PHE A 28 -7.48 -1.49 3.64
C PHE A 28 -6.63 -0.39 3.03
N TYR A 29 -5.47 -0.77 2.50
CA TYR A 29 -4.54 0.17 1.91
C TYR A 29 -3.77 -0.43 0.74
N GLN A 30 -3.22 0.45 -0.08
CA GLN A 30 -2.40 0.11 -1.23
C GLN A 30 -1.00 0.66 -1.02
N GLU A 31 0.00 -0.20 -1.15
CA GLU A 31 1.41 0.15 -1.15
C GLU A 31 1.89 0.21 -2.61
N ILE A 32 2.64 1.25 -2.96
CA ILE A 32 3.26 1.42 -4.27
C ILE A 32 4.77 1.37 -4.11
N TYR A 33 5.39 0.45 -4.82
CA TYR A 33 6.82 0.25 -4.87
C TYR A 33 7.36 0.67 -6.23
N ASP A 34 8.52 1.31 -6.24
CA ASP A 34 9.26 1.60 -7.45
C ASP A 34 9.95 0.34 -8.01
N ASP A 35 10.69 0.53 -9.10
CA ASP A 35 11.47 -0.49 -9.79
C ASP A 35 12.63 -1.06 -8.95
N ASN A 36 13.06 -0.35 -7.90
CA ASN A 36 14.06 -0.79 -6.94
C ASN A 36 13.44 -1.50 -5.72
N SER A 37 12.15 -1.84 -5.78
CA SER A 37 11.38 -2.41 -4.68
C SER A 37 11.30 -1.52 -3.44
N LYS A 38 11.45 -0.20 -3.60
CA LYS A 38 11.33 0.78 -2.52
C LYS A 38 9.89 1.28 -2.42
N LEU A 39 9.34 1.32 -1.21
CA LEU A 39 8.01 1.86 -0.97
C LEU A 39 8.03 3.38 -1.16
N VAL A 40 7.29 3.86 -2.16
CA VAL A 40 7.24 5.28 -2.53
C VAL A 40 5.90 5.93 -2.18
N GLU A 41 4.83 5.14 -2.04
CA GLU A 41 3.50 5.68 -1.78
C GLU A 41 2.62 4.68 -1.02
N ILE A 42 1.77 5.18 -0.11
CA ILE A 42 0.73 4.40 0.56
C ILE A 42 -0.60 5.12 0.40
N HIS A 43 -1.64 4.42 -0.05
CA HIS A 43 -3.01 4.93 -0.13
C HIS A 43 -3.88 4.17 0.88
N GLU A 44 -4.31 4.85 1.93
CA GLU A 44 -5.20 4.25 2.93
C GLU A 44 -6.65 4.54 2.52
N LYS A 45 -7.42 3.48 2.22
CA LYS A 45 -8.79 3.55 1.69
C LYS A 45 -9.85 3.22 2.74
N TYR A 46 -9.47 2.54 3.82
CA TYR A 46 -10.36 2.16 4.94
C TYR A 46 -9.55 2.14 6.25
N PRO A 47 -10.11 2.59 7.39
CA PRO A 47 -11.53 2.93 7.62
C PRO A 47 -11.99 4.25 7.00
N ASP A 48 -11.06 5.19 6.83
CA ASP A 48 -11.28 6.47 6.15
C ASP A 48 -10.33 6.57 4.97
N ASP A 49 -10.80 7.11 3.84
CA ASP A 49 -9.93 7.40 2.70
C ASP A 49 -9.03 8.59 3.04
N ARG A 50 -7.78 8.31 3.42
CA ARG A 50 -6.78 9.34 3.74
C ARG A 50 -6.02 9.80 2.50
N GLY A 51 -6.43 9.34 1.31
CA GLY A 51 -5.78 9.66 0.06
C GLY A 51 -4.35 9.11 -0.03
N HIS A 52 -3.53 9.81 -0.80
CA HIS A 52 -2.19 9.36 -1.16
C HIS A 52 -1.12 9.97 -0.23
N LYS A 53 -0.34 9.13 0.45
CA LYS A 53 0.83 9.56 1.21
C LYS A 53 2.10 9.12 0.48
N LYS A 54 2.82 10.10 -0.08
CA LYS A 54 4.16 9.87 -0.63
C LYS A 54 5.17 9.67 0.50
N ILE A 55 5.96 8.62 0.39
CA ILE A 55 7.08 8.34 1.29
C ILE A 55 8.28 9.05 0.69
N ILE A 56 8.49 10.30 1.10
CA ILE A 56 9.74 11.01 0.85
C ILE A 56 10.70 10.53 1.93
N GLU A 57 11.62 9.62 1.58
CA GLU A 57 12.77 9.38 2.46
C GLU A 57 13.63 10.64 2.43
N GLU A 58 13.54 11.47 3.46
CA GLU A 58 14.60 12.42 3.77
C GLU A 58 15.86 11.59 4.04
N LYS A 59 16.78 11.60 3.08
CA LYS A 59 18.15 11.13 3.31
C LYS A 59 18.75 12.04 4.38
N SER A 60 18.76 11.58 5.63
CA SER A 60 19.57 12.19 6.70
C SER A 60 21.01 11.74 6.63
#